data_AF-A0AAN4YQI0-F1
#
_entry.id   AF-A0AAN4YQI0-F1
#
_cell.length_a   1.000
_cell.length_b   1.000
_cell.length_c   1.000
_cell.angle_alpha   90.00
_cell.angle_beta   90.00
_cell.angle_gamma   90.00
#
_symmetry.space_group_name_H-M   'P 1'
#
loop_
_entity.id
_entity.type
_entity.pdbx_description
1 polymer ?
#
loop_
_entity_poly.entity_id
_entity_poly.type
_entity_poly.pdbx_seq_one_letter_code
_entity_poly.pdbx_strand_id
1 'polypeptide(L)'
;MFPDRVDKMILDGVMNPHHDTELWADSDKVFSSFFQQCLKTPEQCALASRNQTAEQLEESIYQLLDDLKREPIVYEHSIIDHSYMKTYIRFALYGPSSYPSLAAAFNFILNGNVTGFKELADARVGSLLAAGMAGDDAAFAIPCADKKTGKHALDEIMPDINTLSQTSKLLGEVGNAIAMTCTQWKFDAKERYEGNFESKTKNPIMVIGNTYDSATPLRSAQNISASFEGSVLLEHGGWGHATLAHGSSCTSSIIRDYWTNGTLPAVGTKCEPDYPPFESGSLEDVLVNIGFLDKK
;
A
#
# COMPACT_ATOMS: atom_id res chain seq x y z
N MET A 1 -18.16 -0.62 17.88
CA MET A 1 -18.47 -0.57 19.34
C MET A 1 -19.42 0.56 19.73
N PHE A 2 -19.29 1.79 19.22
CA PHE A 2 -20.15 2.93 19.63
C PHE A 2 -20.83 3.63 18.44
N PRO A 3 -21.68 2.93 17.68
CA PRO A 3 -22.30 3.47 16.45
C PRO A 3 -23.05 4.80 16.68
N ASP A 4 -23.74 4.94 17.81
CA ASP A 4 -24.53 6.13 18.15
C ASP A 4 -23.68 7.38 18.46
N ARG A 5 -22.36 7.23 18.57
CA ARG A 5 -21.42 8.32 18.87
C ARG A 5 -20.65 8.82 17.64
N VAL A 6 -20.91 8.25 16.47
CA VAL A 6 -20.23 8.62 15.23
C VAL A 6 -20.96 9.82 14.60
N ASP A 7 -20.37 11.02 14.65
CA ASP A 7 -20.87 12.19 13.90
C ASP A 7 -20.45 12.14 12.43
N LYS A 8 -19.14 12.09 12.18
CA LYS A 8 -18.55 11.95 10.85
C LYS A 8 -17.32 11.06 10.94
N MET A 9 -17.14 10.18 9.96
CA MET A 9 -16.01 9.27 9.91
C MET A 9 -15.66 8.99 8.45
N ILE A 10 -14.38 9.09 8.14
CA ILE A 10 -13.80 8.62 6.89
C ILE A 10 -12.89 7.45 7.23
N LEU A 11 -13.04 6.34 6.49
CA LEU A 11 -12.07 5.25 6.48
C LEU A 11 -11.33 5.30 5.13
N ASP A 12 -10.02 5.54 5.16
CA ASP A 12 -9.15 5.69 3.98
C ASP A 12 -7.95 4.75 4.12
N GLY A 13 -7.62 3.98 3.06
CA GLY A 13 -6.65 2.89 3.13
C GLY A 13 -7.18 1.70 3.94
N VAL A 14 -8.22 1.04 3.41
CA VAL A 14 -9.12 0.19 4.21
C VAL A 14 -8.72 -1.28 4.20
N MET A 15 -8.49 -1.84 5.39
CA MET A 15 -8.34 -3.29 5.58
C MET A 15 -9.71 -3.96 5.70
N ASN A 16 -9.83 -5.19 5.19
CA ASN A 16 -11.02 -6.01 5.37
C ASN A 16 -10.83 -7.01 6.53
N PRO A 17 -11.46 -6.80 7.71
CA PRO A 17 -11.31 -7.68 8.87
C PRO A 17 -12.02 -9.03 8.69
N HIS A 18 -12.87 -9.20 7.65
CA HIS A 18 -13.46 -10.49 7.31
C HIS A 18 -12.51 -11.39 6.52
N HIS A 19 -11.60 -10.77 5.77
CA HIS A 19 -10.69 -11.45 4.86
C HIS A 19 -9.30 -10.79 4.91
N ASP A 20 -8.58 -11.05 6.00
CA ASP A 20 -7.23 -10.52 6.23
C ASP A 20 -6.23 -10.84 5.10
N THR A 21 -6.50 -11.91 4.34
CA THR A 21 -5.68 -12.32 3.19
C THR A 21 -5.82 -11.39 1.99
N GLU A 22 -6.73 -10.41 2.02
CA GLU A 22 -6.90 -9.45 0.94
C GLU A 22 -5.76 -8.43 0.85
N LEU A 23 -4.97 -8.23 1.91
CA LEU A 23 -3.84 -7.32 1.91
C LEU A 23 -2.90 -7.59 0.71
N TRP A 24 -2.46 -6.51 0.09
CA TRP A 24 -1.54 -6.51 -1.05
C TRP A 24 -2.03 -7.22 -2.33
N ALA A 25 -3.31 -7.60 -2.42
CA ALA A 25 -3.81 -8.33 -3.59
C ALA A 25 -3.75 -7.54 -4.90
N ASP A 26 -3.83 -6.21 -4.83
CA ASP A 26 -3.69 -5.36 -6.01
C ASP A 26 -2.22 -4.99 -6.30
N SER A 27 -1.25 -5.47 -5.52
CA SER A 27 0.15 -5.05 -5.68
C SER A 27 0.76 -5.46 -7.02
N ASP A 28 0.40 -6.63 -7.57
CA ASP A 28 0.82 -7.03 -8.92
C ASP A 28 0.25 -6.08 -9.99
N LYS A 29 -1.04 -5.70 -9.87
CA LYS A 29 -1.69 -4.71 -10.74
C LYS A 29 -1.00 -3.35 -10.65
N VAL A 30 -0.66 -2.88 -9.45
CA VAL A 30 0.06 -1.62 -9.24
C VAL A 30 1.46 -1.69 -9.85
N PHE A 31 2.15 -2.82 -9.70
CA PHE A 31 3.48 -3.03 -10.25
C PHE A 31 3.50 -3.05 -11.78
N SER A 32 2.58 -3.77 -12.43
CA SER A 32 2.42 -3.69 -13.88
C SER A 32 2.09 -2.27 -14.34
N SER A 33 1.22 -1.57 -13.60
CA SER A 33 0.87 -0.17 -13.89
C SER A 33 2.09 0.76 -13.78
N PHE A 34 2.97 0.54 -12.80
CA PHE A 34 4.21 1.32 -12.66
C PHE A 34 5.05 1.31 -13.95
N PHE A 35 5.27 0.15 -14.57
CA PHE A 35 6.02 0.08 -15.83
C PHE A 35 5.28 0.75 -17.00
N GLN A 36 3.96 0.58 -17.07
CA GLN A 36 3.16 1.25 -18.10
C GLN A 36 3.24 2.78 -17.98
N GLN A 37 3.18 3.31 -16.75
CA GLN A 37 3.27 4.75 -16.51
C GLN A 37 4.70 5.26 -16.73
N CYS A 38 5.72 4.50 -16.30
CA CYS A 38 7.12 4.79 -16.60
C CYS A 38 7.35 5.05 -18.10
N LEU A 39 6.85 4.17 -18.96
CA LEU A 39 7.05 4.30 -20.41
C LEU A 39 6.20 5.42 -21.05
N LYS A 40 5.11 5.83 -20.41
CA LYS A 40 4.33 7.01 -20.83
C LYS A 40 5.02 8.32 -20.48
N THR A 41 5.99 8.30 -19.55
CA THR A 41 6.69 9.49 -19.06
C THR A 41 8.22 9.32 -19.19
N PRO A 42 8.74 9.14 -20.42
CA PRO A 42 10.14 8.73 -20.64
C PRO A 42 11.17 9.69 -20.07
N GLU A 43 10.88 10.99 -20.03
CA GLU A 43 11.75 12.03 -19.47
C GLU A 43 11.96 11.89 -17.95
N GLN A 44 11.07 11.18 -17.26
CA GLN A 44 11.06 11.03 -15.80
C GLN A 44 11.31 9.59 -15.37
N CYS A 45 11.41 8.64 -16.32
CA CYS A 45 11.64 7.24 -16.03
C CYS A 45 12.96 6.73 -16.61
N ALA A 46 13.92 6.40 -15.74
CA ALA A 46 15.23 5.87 -16.14
C ALA A 46 15.15 4.57 -16.96
N LEU A 47 14.10 3.76 -16.78
CA LEU A 47 13.91 2.50 -17.51
C LEU A 47 13.44 2.71 -18.96
N ALA A 48 12.90 3.88 -19.31
CA ALA A 48 12.42 4.15 -20.67
C ALA A 48 13.56 4.08 -21.72
N SER A 49 14.79 4.37 -21.31
CA SER A 49 15.99 4.28 -22.16
C SER A 49 16.34 2.85 -22.62
N ARG A 50 15.75 1.82 -22.01
CA ARG A 50 16.05 0.41 -22.31
C ARG A 50 15.38 -0.10 -23.60
N ASN A 51 14.45 0.66 -24.18
CA ASN A 51 13.69 0.28 -25.38
C ASN A 51 13.00 -1.10 -25.26
N GLN A 52 12.47 -1.40 -24.08
CA GLN A 52 11.73 -2.62 -23.76
C GLN A 52 10.24 -2.27 -23.53
N THR A 53 9.33 -3.22 -23.73
CA THR A 53 7.92 -3.05 -23.33
C THR A 53 7.77 -3.06 -21.81
N ALA A 54 6.61 -2.61 -21.30
CA ALA A 54 6.35 -2.62 -19.86
C ALA A 54 6.44 -4.04 -19.28
N GLU A 55 5.94 -5.03 -20.03
CA GLU A 55 5.93 -6.44 -19.65
C GLU A 55 7.35 -7.01 -19.60
N GLN A 56 8.22 -6.65 -20.56
CA GLN A 56 9.62 -7.07 -20.58
C GLN A 56 10.42 -6.47 -19.43
N LEU A 57 10.14 -5.21 -19.06
CA LEU A 57 10.75 -4.57 -17.89
C LEU A 57 10.29 -5.27 -16.60
N GLU A 58 8.99 -5.53 -16.48
CA GLU A 58 8.42 -6.26 -15.34
C GLU A 58 9.02 -7.67 -15.20
N GLU A 59 9.12 -8.42 -16.31
CA GLU A 59 9.75 -9.74 -16.34
C GLU A 59 11.23 -9.68 -15.91
N SER A 60 11.96 -8.66 -16.36
CA SER A 60 13.37 -8.47 -15.97
C SER A 60 13.51 -8.26 -14.46
N ILE A 61 12.58 -7.56 -13.82
CA ILE A 61 12.60 -7.39 -12.36
C ILE A 61 12.18 -8.66 -11.64
N TYR A 62 11.21 -9.43 -12.14
CA TYR A 62 10.89 -10.72 -11.56
C TYR A 62 12.05 -11.72 -11.67
N GLN A 63 12.76 -11.73 -12.80
CA GLN A 63 13.96 -12.56 -12.95
C GLN A 63 15.03 -12.16 -11.93
N LEU A 64 15.29 -10.87 -11.77
CA LEU A 64 16.19 -10.36 -10.72
C LEU A 64 15.75 -10.83 -9.32
N LEU A 65 14.46 -10.72 -8.99
CA LEU A 65 13.92 -11.17 -7.70
C LEU A 65 14.16 -12.67 -7.50
N ASP A 66 13.98 -13.50 -8.53
CA ASP A 66 14.22 -14.94 -8.46
C ASP A 66 15.72 -15.29 -8.33
N ASP A 67 16.59 -14.57 -9.03
CA ASP A 67 18.05 -14.74 -8.93
C ASP A 67 18.53 -14.41 -7.51
N LEU A 68 18.03 -13.31 -6.92
CA LEU A 68 18.33 -12.87 -5.56
C LEU A 68 17.88 -13.86 -4.45
N LYS A 69 17.08 -14.89 -4.77
CA LYS A 69 16.78 -15.99 -3.82
C LYS A 69 17.96 -16.94 -3.64
N ARG A 70 18.79 -17.09 -4.68
CA ARG A 70 19.89 -18.08 -4.72
C ARG A 70 21.26 -17.40 -4.65
N GLU A 71 21.36 -16.24 -5.27
CA GLU A 71 22.60 -15.47 -5.42
C GLU A 71 22.40 -14.05 -4.88
N PRO A 72 22.27 -13.87 -3.55
CA PRO A 72 22.14 -12.54 -2.97
C PRO A 72 23.41 -11.72 -3.18
N ILE A 73 23.23 -10.42 -3.40
CA ILE A 73 24.35 -9.49 -3.65
C ILE A 73 24.88 -8.99 -2.30
N VAL A 74 26.12 -9.34 -1.99
CA VAL A 74 26.84 -8.79 -0.83
C VAL A 74 27.49 -7.47 -1.23
N TYR A 75 27.18 -6.40 -0.49
CA TYR A 75 27.74 -5.07 -0.73
C TYR A 75 28.03 -4.39 0.61
N GLU A 76 29.31 -4.13 0.89
CA GLU A 76 29.80 -3.64 2.17
C GLU A 76 29.29 -4.48 3.35
N HIS A 77 28.50 -3.89 4.26
CA HIS A 77 27.93 -4.55 5.43
C HIS A 77 26.47 -5.00 5.23
N SER A 78 25.98 -4.99 3.99
CA SER A 78 24.57 -5.22 3.66
C SER A 78 24.41 -6.34 2.63
N ILE A 79 23.38 -7.16 2.83
CA ILE A 79 22.98 -8.21 1.88
C ILE A 79 21.72 -7.73 1.16
N ILE A 80 21.76 -7.69 -0.17
CA ILE A 80 20.59 -7.47 -1.02
C ILE A 80 20.11 -8.84 -1.44
N ASP A 81 19.04 -9.31 -0.83
CA ASP A 81 18.35 -10.54 -1.19
C ASP A 81 16.94 -10.25 -1.72
N HIS A 82 16.23 -11.33 -2.07
CA HIS A 82 14.84 -11.26 -2.53
C HIS A 82 13.93 -10.51 -1.55
N SER A 83 14.08 -10.71 -0.24
CA SER A 83 13.25 -10.09 0.79
C SER A 83 13.54 -8.59 0.93
N TYR A 84 14.82 -8.20 0.88
CA TYR A 84 15.25 -6.80 0.87
C TYR A 84 14.65 -6.08 -0.34
N MET A 85 14.77 -6.66 -1.55
CA MET A 85 14.25 -6.04 -2.76
C MET A 85 12.73 -5.92 -2.75
N LYS A 86 11.99 -6.96 -2.35
CA LYS A 86 10.53 -6.89 -2.21
C LYS A 86 10.09 -5.85 -1.18
N THR A 87 10.84 -5.71 -0.09
CA THR A 87 10.58 -4.68 0.93
C THR A 87 10.80 -3.27 0.37
N TYR A 88 11.89 -3.08 -0.38
CA TYR A 88 12.15 -1.83 -1.09
C TYR A 88 11.02 -1.49 -2.07
N ILE A 89 10.61 -2.45 -2.91
CA ILE A 89 9.52 -2.27 -3.87
C ILE A 89 8.20 -1.99 -3.16
N ARG A 90 7.88 -2.71 -2.07
CA ARG A 90 6.67 -2.48 -1.27
C ARG A 90 6.53 -1.03 -0.90
N PHE A 91 7.51 -0.48 -0.18
CA PHE A 91 7.46 0.92 0.23
C PHE A 91 7.60 1.86 -0.98
N ALA A 92 8.22 1.39 -2.06
CA ALA A 92 8.25 2.11 -3.32
C ALA A 92 6.87 2.42 -3.89
N LEU A 93 5.98 1.44 -3.82
CA LEU A 93 4.61 1.51 -4.31
C LEU A 93 3.62 2.17 -3.34
N TYR A 94 4.07 2.69 -2.18
CA TYR A 94 3.19 3.44 -1.27
C TYR A 94 2.84 4.83 -1.82
N GLY A 95 3.62 5.37 -2.75
CA GLY A 95 3.28 6.66 -3.36
C GLY A 95 4.04 6.97 -4.66
N PRO A 96 3.37 7.59 -5.64
CA PRO A 96 3.93 7.96 -6.94
C PRO A 96 5.13 8.92 -6.86
N SER A 97 5.21 9.73 -5.80
CA SER A 97 6.35 10.63 -5.53
C SER A 97 7.72 9.93 -5.56
N SER A 98 7.72 8.60 -5.46
CA SER A 98 8.92 7.81 -5.45
C SER A 98 9.10 6.88 -6.64
N TYR A 99 8.23 6.94 -7.64
CA TYR A 99 8.34 6.15 -8.85
C TYR A 99 9.60 6.48 -9.67
N PRO A 100 10.01 7.76 -9.81
CA PRO A 100 11.27 8.08 -10.48
C PRO A 100 12.49 7.43 -9.81
N SER A 101 12.54 7.44 -8.47
CA SER A 101 13.66 6.82 -7.73
C SER A 101 13.62 5.29 -7.83
N LEU A 102 12.44 4.67 -7.81
CA LEU A 102 12.28 3.23 -8.06
C LEU A 102 12.78 2.84 -9.45
N ALA A 103 12.40 3.60 -10.48
CA ALA A 103 12.85 3.35 -11.85
C ALA A 103 14.38 3.49 -11.99
N ALA A 104 14.96 4.51 -11.36
CA ALA A 104 16.41 4.69 -11.32
C ALA A 104 17.13 3.54 -10.61
N ALA A 105 16.60 3.10 -9.45
CA ALA A 105 17.14 1.97 -8.69
C ALA A 105 17.11 0.67 -9.51
N PHE A 106 16.00 0.38 -10.19
CA PHE A 106 15.91 -0.75 -11.12
C PHE A 106 16.90 -0.64 -12.26
N ASN A 107 17.06 0.54 -12.86
CA ASN A 107 18.03 0.72 -13.94
C ASN A 107 19.46 0.50 -13.45
N PHE A 108 19.81 0.95 -12.24
CA PHE A 108 21.15 0.71 -11.68
C PHE A 108 21.43 -0.77 -11.48
N ILE A 109 20.54 -1.48 -10.79
CA ILE A 109 20.78 -2.88 -10.45
C ILE A 109 20.77 -3.78 -11.70
N LEU A 110 19.90 -3.50 -12.68
CA LEU A 110 19.89 -4.22 -13.97
C LEU A 110 21.16 -3.99 -14.80
N ASN A 111 21.90 -2.90 -14.55
CA ASN A 111 23.19 -2.62 -15.18
C ASN A 111 24.38 -3.05 -14.31
N GLY A 112 24.15 -3.78 -13.20
CA GLY A 112 25.19 -4.21 -12.27
C GLY A 112 25.78 -3.09 -11.41
N ASN A 113 25.20 -1.89 -11.42
CA ASN A 113 25.64 -0.78 -10.58
C ASN A 113 25.01 -0.87 -9.17
N VAL A 114 25.59 -1.73 -8.34
CA VAL A 114 25.11 -1.97 -6.97
C VAL A 114 25.27 -0.73 -6.08
N THR A 115 26.33 0.05 -6.28
CA THR A 115 26.58 1.29 -5.53
C THR A 115 25.46 2.31 -5.75
N GLY A 116 25.10 2.61 -7.00
CA GLY A 116 24.03 3.55 -7.31
C GLY A 116 22.66 3.08 -6.85
N PHE A 117 22.39 1.76 -6.90
CA PHE A 117 21.19 1.20 -6.27
C PHE A 117 21.20 1.45 -4.76
N LYS A 118 22.32 1.21 -4.07
CA LYS A 118 22.40 1.36 -2.62
C LYS A 118 22.29 2.79 -2.13
N GLU A 119 22.86 3.76 -2.84
CA GLU A 119 22.69 5.18 -2.51
C GLU A 119 21.20 5.60 -2.52
N LEU A 120 20.44 5.16 -3.53
CA LEU A 120 18.99 5.40 -3.61
C LEU A 120 18.19 4.59 -2.59
N ALA A 121 18.58 3.33 -2.39
CA ALA A 121 17.93 2.46 -1.42
C ALA A 121 18.14 3.00 -0.02
N ASP A 122 19.35 3.32 0.43
CA ASP A 122 19.62 3.74 1.80
C ASP A 122 19.04 5.13 2.12
N ALA A 123 19.00 6.06 1.15
CA ALA A 123 18.27 7.33 1.32
C ALA A 123 16.78 7.13 1.65
N ARG A 124 16.22 5.96 1.31
CA ARG A 124 14.79 5.66 1.38
C ARG A 124 14.47 4.60 2.42
N VAL A 125 15.09 3.43 2.28
CA VAL A 125 15.11 2.29 3.20
C VAL A 125 15.71 2.70 4.54
N GLY A 126 16.72 3.56 4.62
CA GLY A 126 17.23 4.07 5.90
C GLY A 126 16.16 4.84 6.68
N SER A 127 15.30 5.60 5.99
CA SER A 127 14.16 6.31 6.59
C SER A 127 12.99 5.37 6.91
N LEU A 128 12.69 4.41 6.03
CA LEU A 128 11.58 3.45 6.17
C LEU A 128 11.86 2.33 7.17
N LEU A 129 13.09 1.81 7.22
CA LEU A 129 13.57 0.91 8.27
C LEU A 129 13.83 1.69 9.55
N ALA A 130 14.24 2.96 9.55
CA ALA A 130 14.20 3.74 10.79
C ALA A 130 12.76 3.89 11.30
N ALA A 131 11.77 4.09 10.42
CA ALA A 131 10.36 4.14 10.81
C ALA A 131 9.77 2.78 11.22
N GLY A 132 10.22 1.67 10.61
CA GLY A 132 9.69 0.31 10.85
C GLY A 132 10.53 -0.57 11.79
N MET A 133 11.81 -0.25 11.99
CA MET A 133 12.78 -0.96 12.86
C MET A 133 13.23 -0.13 14.06
N ALA A 134 12.78 1.13 14.23
CA ALA A 134 12.92 1.81 15.52
C ALA A 134 11.99 1.17 16.55
N GLY A 135 12.31 -0.05 16.98
CA GLY A 135 11.89 -0.64 18.25
C GLY A 135 10.39 -0.71 18.53
N ASP A 136 9.54 -0.67 17.52
CA ASP A 136 8.10 -0.69 17.76
C ASP A 136 7.58 -2.12 17.77
N ASP A 137 7.75 -2.79 18.92
CA ASP A 137 7.11 -4.09 19.20
C ASP A 137 5.59 -4.03 18.91
N ALA A 138 4.97 -2.84 18.89
CA ALA A 138 3.55 -2.68 18.56
C ALA A 138 3.21 -3.13 17.13
N ALA A 139 4.13 -3.02 16.17
CA ALA A 139 3.94 -3.49 14.80
C ALA A 139 3.70 -5.02 14.71
N PHE A 140 4.12 -5.77 15.73
CA PHE A 140 3.80 -7.18 15.90
C PHE A 140 2.70 -7.39 16.95
N ALA A 141 2.81 -6.74 18.11
CA ALA A 141 1.93 -6.96 19.24
C ALA A 141 0.46 -6.61 18.92
N ILE A 142 0.20 -5.52 18.21
CA ILE A 142 -1.17 -5.09 17.89
C ILE A 142 -1.83 -6.04 16.87
N PRO A 143 -1.25 -6.35 15.70
CA PRO A 143 -1.85 -7.31 14.78
C PRO A 143 -2.07 -8.70 15.39
N CYS A 144 -1.18 -9.17 16.26
CA CYS A 144 -1.35 -10.45 16.95
C CYS A 144 -2.43 -10.38 18.05
N ALA A 145 -2.60 -9.23 18.69
CA ALA A 145 -3.66 -8.97 19.66
C ALA A 145 -5.03 -8.84 18.98
N ASP A 146 -5.12 -8.28 17.78
CA ASP A 146 -6.38 -8.05 17.06
C ASP A 146 -6.95 -9.33 16.44
N LYS A 147 -6.09 -10.31 16.12
CA LYS A 147 -6.47 -11.57 15.46
C LYS A 147 -6.60 -12.70 16.46
N LYS A 148 -7.52 -13.65 16.21
CA LYS A 148 -7.53 -14.92 16.94
C LYS A 148 -6.27 -15.71 16.59
N THR A 149 -5.41 -15.91 17.58
CA THR A 149 -4.26 -16.81 17.48
C THR A 149 -4.73 -18.19 17.95
N GLY A 150 -4.69 -19.17 17.06
CA GLY A 150 -5.11 -20.55 17.38
C GLY A 150 -4.31 -21.63 16.65
N LYS A 151 -3.33 -21.21 15.86
CA LYS A 151 -2.41 -22.07 15.13
C LYS A 151 -1.02 -21.86 15.72
N HIS A 152 -0.41 -22.94 16.21
CA HIS A 152 0.85 -22.88 16.96
C HIS A 152 1.92 -23.81 16.38
N ALA A 153 1.51 -24.77 15.54
CA ALA A 153 2.42 -25.64 14.80
C ALA A 153 2.57 -25.18 13.34
N LEU A 154 3.72 -25.54 12.74
CA LEU A 154 4.06 -25.13 11.38
C LEU A 154 3.05 -25.66 10.35
N ASP A 155 2.67 -26.93 10.46
CA ASP A 155 1.70 -27.59 9.58
C ASP A 155 0.31 -26.95 9.62
N GLU A 156 -0.10 -26.37 10.76
CA GLU A 156 -1.37 -25.67 10.91
C GLU A 156 -1.39 -24.32 10.15
N ILE A 157 -0.26 -23.61 10.12
CA ILE A 157 -0.14 -22.29 9.48
C ILE A 157 0.29 -22.35 8.01
N MET A 158 0.97 -23.42 7.57
CA MET A 158 1.41 -23.53 6.17
C MET A 158 0.31 -23.29 5.12
N PRO A 159 -0.96 -23.74 5.30
CA PRO A 159 -2.04 -23.39 4.38
C PRO A 159 -2.32 -21.88 4.28
N ASP A 160 -2.23 -21.15 5.39
CA ASP A 160 -2.46 -19.70 5.41
C ASP A 160 -1.29 -18.97 4.74
N ILE A 161 -0.06 -19.39 5.02
CA ILE A 161 1.14 -18.86 4.36
C ILE A 161 1.06 -19.08 2.85
N ASN A 162 0.68 -20.27 2.41
CA ASN A 162 0.50 -20.57 0.99
C ASN A 162 -0.59 -19.70 0.35
N THR A 163 -1.69 -19.47 1.08
CA THR A 163 -2.77 -18.58 0.61
C THR A 163 -2.27 -17.14 0.47
N LEU A 164 -1.56 -16.61 1.47
CA LEU A 164 -0.96 -15.28 1.43
C LEU A 164 0.04 -15.14 0.29
N SER A 165 0.94 -16.12 0.11
CA SER A 165 1.88 -16.16 -1.01
C SER A 165 1.20 -16.18 -2.39
N GLN A 166 -0.02 -16.70 -2.49
CA GLN A 166 -0.80 -16.73 -3.73
C GLN A 166 -1.62 -15.46 -3.96
N THR A 167 -1.81 -14.61 -2.95
CA THR A 167 -2.54 -13.34 -3.09
C THR A 167 -1.87 -12.39 -4.08
N SER A 168 -0.53 -12.37 -4.10
CA SER A 168 0.25 -11.58 -5.06
C SER A 168 1.63 -12.21 -5.23
N LYS A 169 2.10 -12.26 -6.49
CA LYS A 169 3.46 -12.67 -6.82
C LYS A 169 4.51 -11.74 -6.19
N LEU A 170 4.23 -10.42 -6.21
CA LEU A 170 5.14 -9.39 -5.70
C LEU A 170 5.13 -9.25 -4.18
N LEU A 171 3.98 -9.22 -3.50
CA LEU A 171 3.93 -8.86 -2.07
C LEU A 171 3.24 -9.88 -1.17
N GLY A 172 2.69 -10.97 -1.71
CA GLY A 172 1.93 -11.96 -0.92
C GLY A 172 2.71 -12.54 0.28
N GLU A 173 4.02 -12.74 0.13
CA GLU A 173 4.88 -13.26 1.18
C GLU A 173 5.29 -12.25 2.25
N VAL A 174 5.08 -10.93 2.04
CA VAL A 174 5.56 -9.90 2.95
C VAL A 174 4.83 -9.94 4.30
N GLY A 175 3.60 -10.46 4.33
CA GLY A 175 2.85 -10.69 5.56
C GLY A 175 3.33 -11.86 6.42
N ASN A 176 4.20 -12.74 5.89
CA ASN A 176 4.58 -13.99 6.55
C ASN A 176 5.33 -13.75 7.87
N ALA A 177 6.14 -12.70 7.98
CA ALA A 177 6.84 -12.38 9.21
C ALA A 177 5.84 -12.10 10.37
N ILE A 178 4.80 -11.31 10.11
CA ILE A 178 3.76 -11.01 11.11
C ILE A 178 2.96 -12.29 11.42
N ALA A 179 2.53 -13.02 10.38
CA ALA A 179 1.75 -14.25 10.55
C ALA A 179 2.50 -15.28 11.42
N MET A 180 3.79 -15.50 11.14
CA MET A 180 4.65 -16.40 11.91
C MET A 180 4.84 -15.91 13.35
N THR A 181 5.10 -14.63 13.57
CA THR A 181 5.21 -14.05 14.92
C THR A 181 3.93 -14.26 15.72
N CYS A 182 2.76 -14.09 15.10
CA CYS A 182 1.47 -14.26 15.78
C CYS A 182 1.18 -15.71 16.20
N THR A 183 1.73 -16.73 15.52
CA THR A 183 1.59 -18.13 15.98
C THR A 183 2.23 -18.40 17.33
N GLN A 184 3.28 -17.65 17.65
CA GLN A 184 4.01 -17.77 18.92
C GLN A 184 3.53 -16.76 19.96
N TRP A 185 2.52 -15.94 19.62
CA TRP A 185 1.96 -14.94 20.52
C TRP A 185 1.15 -15.62 21.63
N LYS A 186 1.58 -15.45 22.88
CA LYS A 186 1.08 -16.21 24.04
C LYS A 186 -0.06 -15.55 24.79
N PHE A 187 -0.46 -14.36 24.38
CA PHE A 187 -1.45 -13.56 25.10
C PHE A 187 -2.63 -13.24 24.20
N ASP A 188 -3.83 -13.54 24.69
CA ASP A 188 -5.05 -13.04 24.09
C ASP A 188 -5.38 -11.65 24.62
N ALA A 189 -5.75 -10.75 23.71
CA ALA A 189 -6.24 -9.44 24.09
C ALA A 189 -7.62 -9.56 24.73
N LYS A 190 -7.79 -8.98 25.93
CA LYS A 190 -9.05 -9.01 26.67
C LYS A 190 -10.19 -8.28 25.96
N GLU A 191 -9.86 -7.29 25.16
CA GLU A 191 -10.82 -6.41 24.47
C GLU A 191 -10.77 -6.59 22.94
N ARG A 192 -10.32 -7.76 22.47
CA ARG A 192 -10.37 -8.10 21.04
C ARG A 192 -11.83 -7.99 20.56
N TYR A 193 -12.05 -7.21 19.51
CA TYR A 193 -13.39 -7.09 18.93
C TYR A 193 -13.71 -8.34 18.12
N GLU A 194 -14.70 -9.11 18.57
CA GLU A 194 -15.17 -10.34 17.90
C GLU A 194 -16.51 -10.17 17.17
N GLY A 195 -16.95 -8.91 16.98
CA GLY A 195 -18.19 -8.64 16.27
C GLY A 195 -18.07 -8.90 14.77
N ASN A 196 -19.21 -8.88 14.08
CA ASN A 196 -19.27 -9.11 12.64
C ASN A 196 -18.92 -7.87 11.80
N PHE A 197 -18.43 -6.77 12.40
CA PHE A 197 -18.11 -5.51 11.72
C PHE A 197 -19.26 -4.88 10.89
N GLU A 198 -20.48 -5.43 11.00
CA GLU A 198 -21.68 -4.84 10.45
C GLU A 198 -22.21 -3.79 11.42
N SER A 199 -22.50 -2.59 10.93
CA SER A 199 -22.90 -1.50 11.80
C SER A 199 -23.75 -0.45 11.09
N LYS A 200 -24.77 0.04 11.79
CA LYS A 200 -25.47 1.28 11.44
C LYS A 200 -25.00 2.39 12.38
N THR A 201 -24.21 3.32 11.88
CA THR A 201 -23.76 4.50 12.64
C THR A 201 -24.86 5.55 12.74
N LYS A 202 -24.74 6.48 13.71
CA LYS A 202 -25.70 7.59 13.87
C LYS A 202 -25.86 8.41 12.59
N ASN A 203 -24.74 8.74 11.95
CA ASN A 203 -24.70 9.31 10.60
C ASN A 203 -23.90 8.39 9.68
N PRO A 204 -24.24 8.30 8.39
CA PRO A 204 -23.45 7.58 7.40
C PRO A 204 -21.97 7.95 7.38
N ILE A 205 -21.11 6.94 7.23
CA ILE A 205 -19.66 7.12 7.08
C ILE A 205 -19.27 7.18 5.60
N MET A 206 -18.14 7.79 5.30
CA MET A 206 -17.50 7.69 3.98
C MET A 206 -16.36 6.67 4.03
N VAL A 207 -16.29 5.82 3.02
CA VAL A 207 -15.19 4.88 2.84
C VAL A 207 -14.45 5.28 1.57
N ILE A 208 -13.13 5.27 1.58
CA ILE A 208 -12.30 5.63 0.43
C ILE A 208 -11.34 4.47 0.13
N GLY A 209 -11.27 4.10 -1.15
CA GLY A 209 -10.29 3.13 -1.64
C GLY A 209 -9.70 3.59 -2.95
N ASN A 210 -8.40 3.36 -3.13
CA ASN A 210 -7.73 3.74 -4.37
C ASN A 210 -7.83 2.61 -5.41
N THR A 211 -7.98 2.98 -6.69
CA THR A 211 -7.94 2.03 -7.81
C THR A 211 -6.58 1.32 -7.88
N TYR A 212 -5.49 1.99 -7.50
CA TYR A 212 -4.11 1.47 -7.53
C TYR A 212 -3.42 1.56 -6.16
N ASP A 213 -4.05 1.04 -5.11
CA ASP A 213 -3.45 0.83 -3.78
C ASP A 213 -2.69 -0.51 -3.73
N SER A 214 -1.38 -0.48 -3.45
CA SER A 214 -0.57 -1.69 -3.36
C SER A 214 -0.66 -2.39 -2.00
N ALA A 215 -1.20 -1.73 -0.97
CA ALA A 215 -1.29 -2.22 0.41
C ALA A 215 -2.70 -2.67 0.79
N THR A 216 -3.70 -1.82 0.57
CA THR A 216 -5.11 -2.08 0.89
C THR A 216 -5.97 -1.99 -0.36
N PRO A 217 -6.25 -3.11 -1.05
CA PRO A 217 -6.88 -3.09 -2.37
C PRO A 217 -8.30 -2.52 -2.34
N LEU A 218 -8.77 -2.00 -3.48
CA LEU A 218 -10.09 -1.37 -3.59
C LEU A 218 -11.23 -2.29 -3.13
N ARG A 219 -11.09 -3.60 -3.35
CA ARG A 219 -12.08 -4.61 -2.92
C ARG A 219 -12.31 -4.61 -1.40
N SER A 220 -11.27 -4.30 -0.62
CA SER A 220 -11.40 -4.25 0.84
C SER A 220 -12.23 -3.04 1.27
N ALA A 221 -12.06 -1.89 0.61
CA ALA A 221 -12.92 -0.72 0.80
C ALA A 221 -14.37 -0.96 0.36
N GLN A 222 -14.59 -1.71 -0.74
CA GLN A 222 -15.93 -2.11 -1.18
C GLN A 222 -16.63 -2.99 -0.14
N ASN A 223 -15.94 -4.01 0.38
CA ASN A 223 -16.47 -4.92 1.38
C ASN A 223 -16.80 -4.20 2.71
N ILE A 224 -15.92 -3.29 3.15
CA ILE A 224 -16.18 -2.49 4.35
C ILE A 224 -17.35 -1.53 4.13
N SER A 225 -17.43 -0.84 3.00
CA SER A 225 -18.60 0.02 2.72
C SER A 225 -19.90 -0.79 2.74
N ALA A 226 -19.91 -2.01 2.21
CA ALA A 226 -21.08 -2.89 2.28
C ALA A 226 -21.47 -3.32 3.71
N SER A 227 -20.53 -3.27 4.66
CA SER A 227 -20.77 -3.63 6.07
C SER A 227 -21.35 -2.48 6.90
N PHE A 228 -21.24 -1.23 6.43
CA PHE A 228 -21.78 -0.06 7.12
C PHE A 228 -23.05 0.46 6.43
N GLU A 229 -24.20 0.31 7.10
CA GLU A 229 -25.50 0.71 6.54
C GLU A 229 -25.50 2.21 6.20
N GLY A 230 -25.85 2.52 4.95
CA GLY A 230 -25.93 3.88 4.44
C GLY A 230 -24.58 4.52 4.10
N SER A 231 -23.45 3.84 4.33
CA SER A 231 -22.14 4.36 3.93
C SER A 231 -22.03 4.52 2.41
N VAL A 232 -21.11 5.37 1.97
CA VAL A 232 -20.79 5.55 0.55
C VAL A 232 -19.30 5.37 0.33
N LEU A 233 -18.96 4.53 -0.65
CA LEU A 233 -17.61 4.40 -1.18
C LEU A 233 -17.31 5.52 -2.17
N LEU A 234 -16.21 6.23 -1.94
CA LEU A 234 -15.53 7.07 -2.92
C LEU A 234 -14.36 6.27 -3.51
N GLU A 235 -14.34 6.07 -4.82
CA GLU A 235 -13.17 5.50 -5.49
C GLU A 235 -12.18 6.61 -5.88
N HIS A 236 -10.96 6.50 -5.39
CA HIS A 236 -9.85 7.38 -5.75
C HIS A 236 -9.02 6.74 -6.87
N GLY A 237 -9.02 7.31 -8.07
CA GLY A 237 -8.35 6.79 -9.27
C GLY A 237 -6.83 6.73 -9.22
N GLY A 238 -6.21 7.23 -8.16
CA GLY A 238 -4.76 7.39 -8.03
C GLY A 238 -3.99 6.13 -7.61
N TRP A 239 -2.66 6.32 -7.57
CA TRP A 239 -1.67 5.33 -7.19
C TRP A 239 -1.16 5.57 -5.78
N GLY A 240 -0.78 4.50 -5.09
CA GLY A 240 -0.24 4.58 -3.75
C GLY A 240 -1.29 4.31 -2.68
N HIS A 241 -0.83 4.27 -1.44
CA HIS A 241 -1.62 3.85 -0.29
C HIS A 241 -2.40 5.02 0.32
N ALA A 242 -3.72 4.88 0.37
CA ALA A 242 -4.67 5.92 0.79
C ALA A 242 -4.66 7.18 -0.10
N THR A 243 -5.60 8.10 0.10
CA THR A 243 -5.75 9.28 -0.76
C THR A 243 -4.61 10.28 -0.68
N LEU A 244 -3.85 10.28 0.42
CA LEU A 244 -2.75 11.22 0.63
C LEU A 244 -1.56 10.97 -0.31
N ALA A 245 -1.44 9.76 -0.85
CA ALA A 245 -0.34 9.38 -1.72
C ALA A 245 -0.38 10.08 -3.09
N HIS A 246 -1.57 10.41 -3.60
CA HIS A 246 -1.74 10.99 -4.93
C HIS A 246 -2.86 12.04 -4.94
N GLY A 247 -2.48 13.29 -5.19
CA GLY A 247 -3.37 14.44 -5.06
C GLY A 247 -4.51 14.42 -6.09
N SER A 248 -5.74 14.68 -5.62
CA SER A 248 -6.93 14.87 -6.46
C SER A 248 -7.78 15.99 -5.89
N SER A 249 -8.02 17.03 -6.68
CA SER A 249 -8.89 18.15 -6.33
C SER A 249 -10.33 17.69 -6.11
N CYS A 250 -10.80 16.75 -6.92
CA CYS A 250 -12.10 16.08 -6.79
C CYS A 250 -12.23 15.37 -5.44
N THR A 251 -11.26 14.50 -5.11
CA THR A 251 -11.26 13.73 -3.84
C THR A 251 -11.20 14.67 -2.64
N SER A 252 -10.30 15.65 -2.68
CA SER A 252 -10.10 16.60 -1.58
C SER A 252 -11.32 17.48 -1.34
N SER A 253 -12.02 17.88 -2.40
CA SER A 253 -13.26 18.66 -2.30
C SER A 253 -14.38 17.86 -1.65
N ILE A 254 -14.54 16.58 -2.01
CA ILE A 254 -15.54 15.69 -1.39
C ILE A 254 -15.22 15.47 0.09
N ILE A 255 -13.95 15.23 0.43
CA ILE A 255 -13.50 15.10 1.83
C ILE A 255 -13.83 16.36 2.62
N ARG A 256 -13.54 17.54 2.07
CA ARG A 256 -13.87 18.83 2.72
C ARG A 256 -15.37 18.99 2.94
N ASP A 257 -16.18 18.72 1.93
CA ASP A 257 -17.62 18.88 2.00
C ASP A 257 -18.21 17.91 3.04
N TYR A 258 -17.77 16.65 3.04
CA TYR A 258 -18.14 15.67 4.07
C TYR A 258 -17.82 16.18 5.48
N TRP A 259 -16.59 16.63 5.74
CA TRP A 259 -16.23 17.14 7.07
C TRP A 259 -17.02 18.38 7.48
N THR A 260 -17.29 19.28 6.53
CA THR A 260 -17.93 20.57 6.80
C THR A 260 -19.42 20.43 7.07
N ASN A 261 -20.13 19.64 6.27
CA ASN A 261 -21.61 19.58 6.33
C ASN A 261 -22.18 18.16 6.33
N GLY A 262 -21.35 17.12 6.27
CA GLY A 262 -21.79 15.72 6.23
C GLY A 262 -22.25 15.24 4.85
N THR A 263 -21.98 16.00 3.78
CA THR A 263 -22.38 15.61 2.42
C THR A 263 -21.54 14.43 1.95
N LEU A 264 -22.21 13.33 1.63
CA LEU A 264 -21.60 12.18 0.96
C LEU A 264 -21.61 12.38 -0.56
N PRO A 265 -20.65 11.79 -1.29
CA PRO A 265 -20.69 11.79 -2.74
C PRO A 265 -21.85 10.93 -3.27
N ALA A 266 -22.16 11.07 -4.56
CA ALA A 266 -23.10 10.15 -5.22
C ALA A 266 -22.53 8.72 -5.23
N VAL A 267 -23.41 7.71 -5.17
CA VAL A 267 -22.98 6.31 -5.27
C VAL A 267 -22.27 6.08 -6.61
N GLY A 268 -21.10 5.42 -6.56
CA GLY A 268 -20.26 5.17 -7.74
C GLY A 268 -19.40 6.36 -8.16
N THR A 269 -19.28 7.40 -7.33
CA THR A 269 -18.36 8.50 -7.60
C THR A 269 -16.92 7.98 -7.65
N LYS A 270 -16.24 8.32 -8.74
CA LYS A 270 -14.81 8.12 -8.92
C LYS A 270 -14.13 9.45 -9.20
N CYS A 271 -13.05 9.73 -8.50
CA CYS A 271 -12.23 10.92 -8.70
C CYS A 271 -10.86 10.52 -9.24
N GLU A 272 -10.41 11.13 -10.33
CA GLU A 272 -9.06 10.92 -10.86
C GLU A 272 -8.05 11.88 -10.19
N PRO A 273 -6.76 11.51 -10.12
CA PRO A 273 -5.70 12.41 -9.66
C PRO A 273 -5.47 13.57 -10.63
N ASP A 274 -4.96 14.68 -10.11
CA ASP A 274 -4.75 15.91 -10.87
C ASP A 274 -3.47 15.87 -11.73
N TYR A 275 -2.58 14.91 -11.48
CA TYR A 275 -1.31 14.72 -12.17
C TYR A 275 -1.02 13.23 -12.36
N PRO A 276 -0.16 12.85 -13.33
CA PRO A 276 0.23 11.46 -13.53
C PRO A 276 1.31 11.03 -12.52
N PRO A 277 1.45 9.72 -12.25
CA PRO A 277 2.21 9.20 -11.11
C PRO A 277 3.75 9.30 -11.23
N PHE A 278 4.30 9.78 -12.34
CA PHE A 278 5.74 10.07 -12.48
C PHE A 278 6.06 11.57 -12.36
N GLU A 279 5.06 12.44 -12.50
CA GLU A 279 5.24 13.89 -12.53
C GLU A 279 5.33 14.49 -11.13
N SER A 280 5.96 15.66 -11.04
CA SER A 280 6.29 16.36 -9.79
C SER A 280 5.11 17.02 -9.08
N GLY A 281 3.88 16.54 -9.29
CA GLY A 281 2.72 17.05 -8.58
C GLY A 281 2.75 16.67 -7.10
N SER A 282 2.08 17.47 -6.27
CA SER A 282 1.94 17.18 -4.84
C SER A 282 0.51 17.40 -4.36
N LEU A 283 0.13 16.73 -3.25
CA LEU A 283 -1.14 17.01 -2.58
C LEU A 283 -1.19 18.45 -2.08
N GLU A 284 -0.06 19.02 -1.63
CA GLU A 284 0.01 20.42 -1.18
C GLU A 284 -0.42 21.37 -2.30
N ASP A 285 0.09 21.18 -3.52
CA ASP A 285 -0.31 21.99 -4.69
C ASP A 285 -1.81 21.85 -4.99
N VAL A 286 -2.35 20.64 -4.92
CA VAL A 286 -3.78 20.38 -5.09
C VAL A 286 -4.60 21.13 -4.05
N LEU A 287 -4.21 21.07 -2.78
CA LEU A 287 -4.91 21.74 -1.69
C LEU A 287 -4.82 23.26 -1.78
N VAL A 288 -3.69 23.80 -2.23
CA VAL A 288 -3.54 25.23 -2.56
C VAL A 288 -4.47 25.62 -3.71
N ASN A 289 -4.54 24.81 -4.77
CA ASN A 289 -5.34 25.10 -5.95
C ASN A 289 -6.85 25.15 -5.67
N ILE A 290 -7.35 24.31 -4.76
CA ILE A 290 -8.77 24.33 -4.34
C ILE A 290 -9.05 25.31 -3.20
N GLY A 291 -8.06 26.11 -2.79
CA GLY A 291 -8.18 27.11 -1.72
C GLY A 291 -8.35 26.50 -0.33
N PHE A 292 -7.88 25.27 -0.11
CA PHE A 292 -7.87 24.62 1.20
C PHE A 292 -6.65 25.05 2.03
N LEU A 293 -5.51 25.29 1.37
CA LEU A 293 -4.31 25.85 1.97
C LEU A 293 -4.00 27.22 1.34
N ASP A 294 -3.45 28.12 2.15
CA ASP A 294 -2.91 29.38 1.65
C ASP A 294 -1.61 29.14 0.86
N LYS A 295 -1.38 29.97 -0.17
CA LYS A 295 -0.07 30.01 -0.83
C LYS A 295 0.98 30.53 0.15
N LYS A 296 2.01 29.72 0.40
CA LYS A 296 3.20 30.13 1.17
C LYS A 296 4.02 31.17 0.42
#